data_AF-A0A9E2DQA4-F1
#
_entry.id   AF-A0A9E2DQA4-F1
#
_cell.length_a   1.000
_cell.length_b   1.000
_cell.length_c   1.000
_cell.angle_alpha   90.00
_cell.angle_beta   90.00
_cell.angle_gamma   90.00
#
_symmetry.space_group_name_H-M   'P 1'
#
loop_
_entity.id
_entity.type
_entity.pdbx_description
1 polymer ?
#
loop_
_entity_poly.entity_id
_entity_poly.type
_entity_poly.pdbx_seq_one_letter_code
_entity_poly.pdbx_strand_id
1 'polypeptide(L)'
;MPRSGTTLVEQIISSHSKVSGLGELPFVLQFGSKIAAGSVEYNSETVLKFRNNYLEAIKNLSDKSLIITDKMPQNFLYIGLIMASFPEAKILNIKRNPAAVCWANYKQWFKSKDLSYSYSINDTIQYYSLYEDLMNFWKKLFNNKIYDVDYESLTVNHENEIKKLIKYLDLNWEEGCLYPEKNKRAIATASNKQIRHKIFKGSSQKWKNYKPFLHGALDGLDAK
;
A
#
# COMPACT_ATOMS: atom_id res chain seq x y z
N MET A 1 3.33 -4.27 -1.88
CA MET A 1 2.87 -4.95 -3.12
C MET A 1 1.36 -4.79 -3.32
N PRO A 2 0.84 -4.72 -4.56
CA PRO A 2 -0.60 -4.80 -4.84
C PRO A 2 -1.26 -6.04 -4.24
N ARG A 3 -2.59 -5.98 -4.02
CA ARG A 3 -3.42 -7.10 -3.50
C ARG A 3 -3.11 -7.55 -2.06
N SER A 4 -2.35 -6.76 -1.31
CA SER A 4 -2.03 -6.98 0.11
C SER A 4 -3.08 -6.44 1.09
N GLY A 5 -4.05 -5.63 0.64
CA GLY A 5 -5.05 -5.02 1.52
C GLY A 5 -4.88 -3.51 1.73
N THR A 6 -3.99 -2.86 0.98
CA THR A 6 -3.73 -1.42 1.06
C THR A 6 -4.99 -0.54 0.94
N THR A 7 -5.93 -0.89 0.07
CA THR A 7 -7.17 -0.10 -0.07
C THR A 7 -8.10 -0.24 1.15
N LEU A 8 -8.09 -1.37 1.87
CA LEU A 8 -8.83 -1.50 3.13
C LEU A 8 -8.22 -0.58 4.19
N VAL A 9 -6.90 -0.61 4.33
CA VAL A 9 -6.18 0.25 5.29
C VAL A 9 -6.41 1.73 4.99
N GLU A 10 -6.36 2.14 3.72
CA GLU A 10 -6.71 3.50 3.34
C GLU A 10 -8.15 3.86 3.71
N GLN A 11 -9.11 2.95 3.52
CA GLN A 11 -10.52 3.19 3.88
C GLN A 11 -10.72 3.33 5.40
N ILE A 12 -10.01 2.55 6.20
CA ILE A 12 -10.00 2.68 7.67
C ILE A 12 -9.50 4.06 8.08
N ILE A 13 -8.36 4.48 7.52
CA ILE A 13 -7.72 5.75 7.90
C ILE A 13 -8.54 6.94 7.38
N SER A 14 -9.01 6.89 6.14
CA SER A 14 -9.83 7.96 5.53
C SER A 14 -11.28 8.00 6.04
N SER A 15 -11.66 7.11 6.96
CA SER A 15 -12.90 7.29 7.76
C SER A 15 -12.72 8.29 8.90
N HIS A 16 -11.48 8.66 9.24
CA HIS A 16 -11.19 9.71 10.21
C HIS A 16 -11.43 11.09 9.59
N SER A 17 -12.12 11.98 10.32
CA SER A 17 -12.57 13.31 9.85
C SER A 17 -11.46 14.21 9.29
N LYS A 18 -10.26 14.12 9.87
CA LYS A 18 -9.06 14.86 9.44
C LYS A 18 -8.29 14.29 8.24
N VAL A 19 -8.68 13.13 7.72
CA VAL A 19 -7.91 12.43 6.67
C VAL A 19 -8.70 12.32 5.36
N SER A 20 -8.11 12.80 4.26
CA SER A 20 -8.62 12.55 2.92
C SER A 20 -7.85 11.44 2.22
N GLY A 21 -8.58 10.39 1.80
CA GLY A 21 -8.02 9.33 0.97
C GLY A 21 -7.94 9.73 -0.49
N LEU A 22 -6.76 9.93 -1.06
CA LEU A 22 -6.62 10.34 -2.46
C LEU A 22 -6.51 9.16 -3.44
N GLY A 23 -6.42 7.92 -2.93
CA GLY A 23 -6.36 6.72 -3.76
C GLY A 23 -4.98 6.50 -4.38
N GLU A 24 -4.97 5.89 -5.57
CA GLU A 24 -3.76 5.57 -6.33
C GLU A 24 -3.33 6.80 -7.15
N LEU A 25 -2.35 7.56 -6.65
CA LEU A 25 -1.84 8.74 -7.36
C LEU A 25 -0.63 8.38 -8.24
N PRO A 26 -0.55 8.91 -9.47
CA PRO A 26 0.57 8.65 -10.37
C PRO A 26 1.77 9.58 -10.11
N PHE A 27 1.65 10.56 -9.21
CA PHE A 27 2.55 11.71 -9.15
C PHE A 27 3.97 11.38 -8.68
N VAL A 28 4.14 10.40 -7.80
CA VAL A 28 5.48 9.93 -7.40
C VAL A 28 6.23 9.39 -8.62
N LEU A 29 5.58 8.54 -9.41
CA LEU A 29 6.14 8.01 -10.65
C LEU A 29 6.37 9.14 -11.68
N GLN A 30 5.36 9.98 -11.89
CA GLN A 30 5.37 11.03 -12.91
C GLN A 30 6.50 12.05 -12.69
N PHE A 31 6.70 12.50 -11.45
CA PHE A 31 7.66 13.56 -11.14
C PHE A 31 8.99 13.03 -10.60
N GLY A 32 9.01 11.82 -10.04
CA GLY A 32 10.16 11.29 -9.31
C GLY A 32 10.93 10.19 -10.02
N SER A 33 10.35 9.52 -11.02
CA SER A 33 10.97 8.35 -11.68
C SER A 33 12.37 8.62 -12.23
N LYS A 34 12.58 9.75 -12.90
CA LYS A 34 13.89 10.13 -13.46
C LYS A 34 14.95 10.38 -12.39
N ILE A 35 14.56 10.95 -11.24
CA ILE A 35 15.47 11.18 -10.11
C ILE A 35 15.84 9.83 -9.49
N ALA A 36 14.83 8.99 -9.21
CA ALA A 36 15.03 7.68 -8.61
C ALA A 36 15.84 6.71 -9.50
N ALA A 37 15.73 6.85 -10.83
CA ALA A 37 16.52 6.09 -11.80
C ALA A 37 17.93 6.66 -12.04
N GLY A 38 18.29 7.78 -11.39
CA GLY A 38 19.59 8.44 -11.59
C GLY A 38 19.76 9.14 -12.95
N SER A 39 18.68 9.26 -13.73
CA SER A 39 18.70 10.00 -15.02
C SER A 39 18.69 11.52 -14.82
N VAL A 40 18.28 11.98 -13.64
CA VAL A 40 18.39 13.37 -13.18
C VAL A 40 19.21 13.34 -11.91
N GLU A 41 20.19 14.23 -11.80
CA GLU A 41 21.06 14.33 -10.64
C GLU A 41 20.25 14.60 -9.36
N TYR A 42 20.59 13.87 -8.31
CA TYR A 42 20.02 14.08 -6.99
C TYR A 42 20.71 15.26 -6.31
N ASN A 43 19.97 16.33 -6.06
CA ASN A 43 20.40 17.48 -5.28
C ASN A 43 19.20 18.18 -4.63
N SER A 44 19.45 19.17 -3.77
CA SER A 44 18.39 19.89 -3.05
C SER A 44 17.36 20.54 -3.97
N GLU A 45 17.77 21.05 -5.14
CA GLU A 45 16.87 21.67 -6.10
C GLU A 45 15.92 20.66 -6.73
N THR A 46 16.42 19.50 -7.17
CA THR A 46 15.59 18.47 -7.81
C THR A 46 14.63 17.83 -6.82
N VAL A 47 15.05 17.63 -5.57
CA VAL A 47 14.20 17.16 -4.45
C VAL A 47 13.09 18.16 -4.13
N LEU A 48 13.41 19.46 -4.04
CA LEU A 48 12.42 20.51 -3.80
C LEU A 48 11.44 20.66 -4.96
N LYS A 49 11.92 20.56 -6.21
CA LYS A 49 11.08 20.60 -7.40
C LYS A 49 10.10 19.43 -7.43
N PHE A 50 10.56 18.22 -7.11
CA PHE A 50 9.68 17.06 -6.97
C PHE A 50 8.60 17.29 -5.91
N ARG A 51 8.99 17.77 -4.72
CA ARG A 51 8.06 18.10 -3.63
C ARG A 51 7.00 19.10 -4.08
N ASN A 52 7.40 20.21 -4.70
CA ASN A 52 6.50 21.28 -5.13
C ASN A 52 5.53 20.79 -6.21
N ASN A 53 6.02 20.08 -7.23
CA ASN A 53 5.17 19.52 -8.28
C ASN A 53 4.13 18.54 -7.72
N TYR A 54 4.54 17.69 -6.77
CA TYR A 54 3.63 16.76 -6.11
C TYR A 54 2.56 17.50 -5.29
N LEU A 55 2.97 18.47 -4.45
CA LEU A 55 2.05 19.26 -3.63
C LEU A 55 1.05 20.07 -4.47
N GLU A 56 1.49 20.63 -5.58
CA GLU A 56 0.63 21.37 -6.50
C GLU A 56 -0.37 20.46 -7.20
N ALA A 57 0.05 19.25 -7.61
CA ALA A 57 -0.84 18.28 -8.22
C ALA A 57 -1.94 17.78 -7.26
N ILE A 58 -1.62 17.55 -5.97
CA ILE A 58 -2.61 17.10 -4.98
C ILE A 58 -3.54 18.22 -4.50
N LYS A 59 -3.14 19.49 -4.60
CA LYS A 59 -3.95 20.64 -4.15
C LYS A 59 -5.33 20.68 -4.84
N ASN A 60 -5.40 20.20 -6.07
CA ASN A 60 -6.63 20.12 -6.86
C ASN A 60 -7.50 18.90 -6.54
N LEU A 61 -7.03 17.99 -5.66
CA LEU A 61 -7.69 16.73 -5.33
C LEU A 61 -8.21 16.64 -3.89
N SER A 62 -7.74 17.51 -2.99
CA SER A 62 -8.07 17.45 -1.56
C SER A 62 -8.95 18.62 -1.11
N ASP A 63 -10.05 18.32 -0.43
CA ASP A 63 -10.97 19.32 0.15
C ASP A 63 -10.46 19.84 1.52
N LYS A 64 -9.31 20.54 1.52
CA LYS A 64 -8.74 21.22 2.70
C LYS A 64 -8.44 20.33 3.93
N SER A 65 -8.35 19.00 3.77
CA SER A 65 -8.00 18.08 4.85
C SER A 65 -6.59 18.33 5.39
N LEU A 66 -6.42 18.18 6.70
CA LEU A 66 -5.12 18.33 7.37
C LEU A 66 -4.12 17.23 6.99
N ILE A 67 -4.61 16.03 6.69
CA ILE A 67 -3.80 14.86 6.34
C ILE A 67 -4.38 14.23 5.07
N ILE A 68 -3.51 13.83 4.16
CA ILE A 68 -3.88 13.08 2.96
C ILE A 68 -3.22 11.70 2.98
N THR A 69 -3.84 10.73 2.31
CA THR A 69 -3.17 9.46 1.97
C THR A 69 -2.98 9.34 0.48
N ASP A 70 -1.74 9.08 0.06
CA ASP A 70 -1.42 8.55 -1.26
C ASP A 70 -1.19 7.04 -1.13
N LYS A 71 -2.11 6.28 -1.69
CA LYS A 71 -2.10 4.82 -1.64
C LYS A 71 -1.80 4.30 -3.05
N MET A 72 -0.52 4.35 -3.44
CA MET A 72 -0.01 3.67 -4.63
C MET A 72 0.91 2.51 -4.21
N PRO A 73 0.53 1.24 -4.43
CA PRO A 73 1.34 0.10 -3.98
C PRO A 73 2.77 0.08 -4.49
N GLN A 74 3.05 0.69 -5.66
CA GLN A 74 4.37 0.81 -6.28
C GLN A 74 5.27 1.89 -5.65
N ASN A 75 4.74 2.74 -4.76
CA ASN A 75 5.53 3.78 -4.07
C ASN A 75 6.68 3.19 -3.24
N PHE A 76 6.66 1.89 -2.92
CA PHE A 76 7.78 1.21 -2.26
C PHE A 76 9.10 1.30 -3.04
N LEU A 77 9.05 1.43 -4.37
CA LEU A 77 10.22 1.64 -5.23
C LEU A 77 10.87 3.01 -5.00
N TYR A 78 10.09 3.98 -4.48
CA TYR A 78 10.47 5.39 -4.39
C TYR A 78 10.57 5.89 -2.94
N ILE A 79 10.57 5.00 -1.93
CA ILE A 79 10.59 5.41 -0.51
C ILE A 79 11.76 6.34 -0.19
N GLY A 80 12.96 6.08 -0.73
CA GLY A 80 14.12 6.96 -0.54
C GLY A 80 13.84 8.40 -0.98
N LEU A 81 13.28 8.59 -2.18
CA LEU A 81 12.92 9.92 -2.70
C LEU A 81 11.78 10.54 -1.90
N ILE A 82 10.74 9.76 -1.56
CA ILE A 82 9.61 10.23 -0.76
C ILE A 82 10.10 10.74 0.60
N MET A 83 10.96 9.99 1.29
CA MET A 83 11.49 10.40 2.60
C MET A 83 12.42 11.60 2.53
N ALA A 84 13.20 11.74 1.45
CA ALA A 84 14.05 12.91 1.23
C ALA A 84 13.23 14.18 0.96
N SER A 85 12.13 14.06 0.20
CA SER A 85 11.28 15.18 -0.19
C SER A 85 10.19 15.51 0.84
N PHE A 86 9.75 14.53 1.63
CA PHE A 86 8.69 14.63 2.63
C PHE A 86 9.16 14.04 3.97
N PRO A 87 10.05 14.74 4.70
CA PRO A 87 10.53 14.26 5.99
C PRO A 87 9.41 14.07 7.03
N GLU A 88 8.27 14.74 6.85
CA GLU A 88 7.07 14.60 7.66
C GLU A 88 6.23 13.34 7.33
N ALA A 89 6.46 12.70 6.18
CA ALA A 89 5.67 11.56 5.76
C ALA A 89 5.85 10.36 6.69
N LYS A 90 4.78 9.55 6.78
CA LYS A 90 4.78 8.23 7.39
C LYS A 90 4.43 7.20 6.32
N ILE A 91 5.17 6.11 6.27
CA ILE A 91 4.95 5.01 5.33
C ILE A 91 4.25 3.87 6.07
N LEU A 92 3.16 3.39 5.49
CA LEU A 92 2.49 2.18 5.92
C LEU A 92 2.81 1.05 4.94
N ASN A 93 3.43 -0.01 5.44
CA ASN A 93 3.70 -1.21 4.66
C ASN A 93 2.74 -2.32 5.10
N ILE A 94 1.90 -2.79 4.18
CA ILE A 94 0.89 -3.80 4.52
C ILE A 94 1.50 -5.17 4.28
N LYS A 95 1.72 -5.91 5.36
CA LYS A 95 2.15 -7.31 5.32
C LYS A 95 0.92 -8.21 5.33
N ARG A 96 0.92 -9.14 4.38
CA ARG A 96 -0.11 -10.15 4.22
C ARG A 96 0.59 -11.45 3.83
N ASN A 97 0.00 -12.59 4.18
CA ASN A 97 0.51 -13.92 3.81
C ASN A 97 1.05 -13.94 2.36
N PRO A 98 2.34 -14.26 2.14
CA PRO A 98 2.98 -14.17 0.83
C PRO A 98 2.25 -14.97 -0.25
N ALA A 99 1.88 -16.23 0.03
CA ALA A 99 1.15 -17.07 -0.91
C ALA A 99 -0.19 -16.44 -1.32
N ALA A 100 -0.92 -15.85 -0.38
CA ALA A 100 -2.16 -15.14 -0.66
C ALA A 100 -1.95 -13.91 -1.56
N VAL A 101 -0.85 -13.15 -1.35
CA VAL A 101 -0.52 -11.97 -2.17
C VAL A 101 -0.12 -12.40 -3.58
N CYS A 102 0.77 -13.38 -3.72
CA CYS A 102 1.20 -13.90 -5.02
C CYS A 102 0.01 -14.46 -5.81
N TRP A 103 -0.80 -15.33 -5.19
CA TRP A 103 -2.02 -15.85 -5.83
C TRP A 103 -2.99 -14.74 -6.26
N ALA A 104 -3.21 -13.74 -5.41
CA ALA A 104 -4.14 -12.66 -5.69
C ALA A 104 -3.67 -11.72 -6.81
N ASN A 105 -2.36 -11.58 -7.01
CA ASN A 105 -1.80 -10.90 -8.18
C ASN A 105 -1.93 -11.78 -9.42
N TYR A 106 -1.50 -13.05 -9.33
CA TYR A 106 -1.50 -13.97 -10.46
C TYR A 106 -2.88 -14.14 -11.12
N LYS A 107 -3.91 -14.33 -10.31
CA LYS A 107 -5.28 -14.55 -10.82
C LYS A 107 -6.00 -13.28 -11.28
N GLN A 108 -5.41 -12.10 -11.07
CA GLN A 108 -6.06 -10.82 -11.35
C GLN A 108 -5.59 -10.29 -12.69
N TRP A 109 -6.54 -10.00 -13.58
CA TRP A 109 -6.23 -9.28 -14.80
C TRP A 109 -5.95 -7.80 -14.49
N PHE A 110 -4.76 -7.31 -14.86
CA PHE A 110 -4.34 -5.93 -14.71
C PHE A 110 -4.14 -5.27 -16.08
N LYS A 111 -4.76 -4.10 -16.28
CA LYS A 111 -4.60 -3.34 -17.54
C LYS A 111 -3.19 -2.73 -17.69
N SER A 112 -2.50 -2.43 -16.59
CA SER A 112 -1.18 -1.80 -16.64
C SER A 112 -0.09 -2.79 -17.06
N LYS A 113 0.80 -2.35 -17.95
CA LYS A 113 2.02 -3.09 -18.32
C LYS A 113 3.04 -3.16 -17.16
N ASP A 114 2.98 -2.23 -16.20
CA ASP A 114 3.89 -2.19 -15.05
C ASP A 114 3.68 -3.36 -14.08
N LEU A 115 2.61 -4.14 -14.28
CA LEU A 115 2.27 -5.32 -13.49
C LEU A 115 2.40 -6.61 -14.30
N SER A 116 3.21 -6.61 -15.38
CA SER A 116 3.39 -7.78 -16.25
C SER A 116 3.89 -9.03 -15.52
N TYR A 117 4.68 -8.86 -14.44
CA TYR A 117 5.12 -9.96 -13.57
C TYR A 117 3.95 -10.81 -13.04
N SER A 118 2.74 -10.23 -12.95
CA SER A 118 1.56 -10.94 -12.45
C SER A 118 1.07 -12.05 -13.39
N TYR A 119 1.53 -12.10 -14.65
CA TYR A 119 1.06 -13.12 -15.60
C TYR A 119 1.84 -14.44 -15.56
N SER A 120 2.88 -14.51 -14.72
CA SER A 120 3.62 -15.74 -14.41
C SER A 120 3.65 -15.92 -12.90
N ILE A 121 3.25 -17.11 -12.41
CA ILE A 121 3.27 -17.38 -10.97
C ILE A 121 4.70 -17.31 -10.42
N ASN A 122 5.69 -17.77 -11.19
CA ASN A 122 7.10 -17.73 -10.83
C ASN A 122 7.62 -16.29 -10.76
N ASP A 123 7.31 -15.47 -11.77
CA ASP A 123 7.72 -14.06 -11.80
C ASP A 123 7.05 -13.28 -10.66
N THR A 124 5.81 -13.62 -10.33
CA THR A 124 5.09 -13.02 -9.19
C THR A 124 5.78 -13.35 -7.86
N ILE A 125 6.21 -14.60 -7.67
CA ILE A 125 6.95 -15.03 -6.47
C ILE A 125 8.31 -14.31 -6.41
N GLN A 126 9.03 -14.24 -7.52
CA GLN A 126 10.31 -13.55 -7.60
C GLN A 126 10.16 -12.06 -7.30
N TYR A 127 9.16 -11.40 -7.89
CA TYR A 127 8.87 -9.99 -7.62
C TYR A 127 8.49 -9.76 -6.15
N TYR A 128 7.74 -10.67 -5.52
CA TYR A 128 7.43 -10.60 -4.10
C TYR A 128 8.71 -10.63 -3.26
N SER A 129 9.65 -11.54 -3.56
CA SER A 129 10.94 -11.62 -2.87
C SER A 129 11.75 -10.32 -3.02
N LEU A 130 11.78 -9.73 -4.21
CA LEU A 130 12.45 -8.44 -4.45
C LEU A 130 11.78 -7.29 -3.67
N TYR A 131 10.45 -7.30 -3.60
CA TYR A 131 9.70 -6.36 -2.77
C TYR A 131 10.06 -6.52 -1.28
N GLU A 132 10.12 -7.74 -0.76
CA GLU A 132 10.50 -7.98 0.64
C GLU A 132 11.92 -7.49 0.94
N ASP A 133 12.87 -7.83 0.08
CA ASP A 133 14.27 -7.41 0.22
C ASP A 133 14.39 -5.87 0.24
N LEU A 134 13.75 -5.20 -0.72
CA LEU A 134 13.75 -3.74 -0.79
C LEU A 134 13.07 -3.10 0.42
N MET A 135 11.96 -3.65 0.91
CA MET A 135 11.31 -3.15 2.12
C MET A 135 12.17 -3.36 3.37
N ASN A 136 12.91 -4.46 3.46
CA ASN A 136 13.85 -4.70 4.55
C ASN A 136 15.01 -3.70 4.53
N PHE A 137 15.53 -3.37 3.34
CA PHE A 137 16.49 -2.29 3.16
C PHE A 137 15.94 -0.95 3.66
N TRP A 138 14.73 -0.56 3.22
CA TRP A 138 14.14 0.71 3.64
C TRP A 138 13.87 0.80 5.13
N LYS A 139 13.47 -0.29 5.78
CA LYS A 139 13.25 -0.31 7.24
C LYS A 139 14.52 -0.11 8.05
N LYS A 140 15.65 -0.64 7.56
CA LYS A 140 16.96 -0.41 8.21
C LYS A 140 17.34 1.07 8.16
N LEU A 141 17.02 1.77 7.06
CA LEU A 141 17.35 3.20 6.88
C LEU A 141 16.36 4.15 7.55
N PHE A 142 15.07 3.87 7.45
CA PHE A 142 13.99 4.76 7.90
C PHE A 142 13.24 4.17 9.10
N ASN A 143 14.00 3.72 10.09
CA ASN A 143 13.44 3.18 11.33
C ASN A 143 12.45 4.18 11.95
N ASN A 144 11.33 3.71 12.49
CA ASN A 144 10.21 4.51 13.03
C ASN A 144 9.37 5.31 12.01
N LYS A 145 9.74 5.37 10.72
CA LYS A 145 8.94 6.02 9.67
C LYS A 145 8.15 5.03 8.81
N ILE A 146 8.48 3.75 8.90
CA ILE A 146 7.78 2.66 8.22
C ILE A 146 7.09 1.79 9.26
N TYR A 147 5.77 1.71 9.22
CA TYR A 147 4.97 0.85 10.08
C TYR A 147 4.41 -0.33 9.29
N ASP A 148 4.67 -1.53 9.80
CA ASP A 148 4.09 -2.76 9.24
C ASP A 148 2.67 -2.95 9.77
N VAL A 149 1.69 -2.90 8.87
CA VAL A 149 0.31 -3.30 9.16
C VAL A 149 0.19 -4.78 8.82
N ASP A 150 0.04 -5.62 9.84
CA ASP A 150 -0.27 -7.04 9.69
C ASP A 150 -1.75 -7.19 9.29
N TYR A 151 -1.99 -7.59 8.06
CA TYR A 151 -3.32 -7.78 7.49
C TYR A 151 -4.10 -8.91 8.18
N GLU A 152 -3.44 -10.02 8.48
CA GLU A 152 -4.05 -11.15 9.18
C GLU A 152 -4.57 -10.71 10.56
N SER A 153 -3.72 -10.05 11.34
CA SER A 153 -4.08 -9.49 12.64
C SER A 153 -5.19 -8.43 12.51
N LEU A 154 -5.10 -7.54 11.53
CA LEU A 154 -6.11 -6.51 11.26
C LEU A 154 -7.49 -7.11 10.96
N THR A 155 -7.57 -8.25 10.25
CA THR A 155 -8.87 -8.88 9.95
C THR A 155 -9.46 -9.66 11.12
N VAL A 156 -8.62 -10.14 12.06
CA VAL A 156 -9.06 -10.95 13.20
C VAL A 156 -9.36 -10.10 14.42
N ASN A 157 -8.49 -9.14 14.74
CA ASN A 157 -8.51 -8.25 15.92
C ASN A 157 -8.61 -6.77 15.50
N HIS A 158 -9.55 -6.48 14.60
CA HIS A 158 -9.61 -5.19 13.90
C HIS A 158 -9.64 -3.98 14.84
N GLU A 159 -10.41 -4.01 15.94
CA GLU A 159 -10.52 -2.85 16.82
C GLU A 159 -9.17 -2.45 17.42
N ASN A 160 -8.43 -3.40 17.98
CA ASN A 160 -7.13 -3.13 18.60
C ASN A 160 -6.08 -2.72 17.57
N GLU A 161 -6.03 -3.40 16.41
CA GLU A 161 -5.06 -3.08 15.36
C GLU A 161 -5.35 -1.72 14.70
N ILE A 162 -6.63 -1.36 14.51
CA ILE A 162 -7.02 -0.04 14.03
C ILE A 162 -6.64 1.04 15.05
N LYS A 163 -6.90 0.82 16.35
CA LYS A 163 -6.48 1.77 17.41
C LYS A 163 -4.97 1.99 17.42
N LYS A 164 -4.16 0.93 17.29
CA LYS A 164 -2.69 1.04 17.18
C LYS A 164 -2.27 1.82 15.93
N LEU A 165 -2.90 1.54 14.79
CA LEU A 165 -2.62 2.24 13.53
C LEU A 165 -2.95 3.74 13.62
N ILE A 166 -4.11 4.10 14.13
CA ILE A 166 -4.52 5.51 14.31
C ILE A 166 -3.57 6.23 15.28
N LYS A 167 -3.19 5.57 16.37
CA LYS A 167 -2.18 6.08 17.30
C LYS A 167 -0.82 6.30 16.63
N TYR A 168 -0.34 5.34 15.82
CA TYR A 168 0.91 5.49 15.08
C TYR A 168 0.87 6.68 14.12
N LEU A 169 -0.31 7.00 13.56
CA LEU A 169 -0.50 8.15 12.68
C LEU A 169 -0.60 9.50 13.41
N ASP A 170 -0.43 9.54 14.74
CA ASP A 170 -0.63 10.72 15.60
C ASP A 170 -2.02 11.33 15.46
N LEU A 171 -3.02 10.48 15.23
CA LEU A 171 -4.43 10.86 15.15
C LEU A 171 -5.14 10.54 16.46
N ASN A 172 -6.11 11.37 16.81
CA ASN A 172 -7.03 11.05 17.90
C ASN A 172 -7.94 9.89 17.49
N TRP A 173 -8.46 9.17 18.48
CA TRP A 173 -9.39 8.08 18.19
C TRP A 173 -10.73 8.62 17.69
N GLU A 174 -11.23 8.05 16.58
CA GLU A 174 -12.59 8.26 16.08
C GLU A 174 -13.24 6.92 15.75
N GLU A 175 -14.46 6.69 16.25
CA GLU A 175 -15.16 5.42 16.09
C GLU A 175 -15.45 5.08 14.61
N GLY A 176 -15.55 6.10 13.75
CA GLY A 176 -15.76 5.94 12.31
C GLY A 176 -14.71 5.05 11.63
N CYS A 177 -13.48 5.00 12.16
CA CYS A 177 -12.41 4.14 11.67
C CYS A 177 -12.72 2.63 11.77
N LEU A 178 -13.63 2.22 12.67
CA LEU A 178 -14.06 0.81 12.80
C LEU A 178 -15.03 0.37 11.71
N TYR A 179 -15.63 1.31 10.98
CA TYR A 179 -16.67 1.04 9.99
C TYR A 179 -16.26 1.54 8.59
N PRO A 180 -15.13 1.06 8.02
CA PRO A 180 -14.67 1.49 6.71
C PRO A 180 -15.68 1.22 5.59
N GLU A 181 -16.60 0.27 5.75
CA GLU A 181 -17.68 0.00 4.79
C GLU A 181 -18.72 1.13 4.69
N LYS A 182 -18.82 1.99 5.72
CA LYS A 182 -19.71 3.16 5.72
C LYS A 182 -19.07 4.37 5.02
N ASN A 183 -17.78 4.31 4.72
CA ASN A 183 -17.07 5.38 4.04
C ASN A 183 -17.56 5.49 2.59
N LYS A 184 -18.12 6.66 2.25
CA LYS A 184 -18.77 6.90 0.93
C LYS A 184 -17.77 7.26 -0.17
N ARG A 185 -16.48 7.36 0.14
CA ARG A 185 -15.45 7.76 -0.83
C ARG A 185 -15.42 6.86 -2.06
N ALA A 186 -15.21 7.46 -3.22
CA ALA A 186 -14.98 6.71 -4.46
C ALA A 186 -13.68 5.89 -4.36
N ILE A 187 -13.74 4.61 -4.76
CA ILE A 187 -12.58 3.70 -4.77
C ILE A 187 -12.35 3.26 -6.21
N ALA A 188 -11.36 3.84 -6.88
CA ALA A 188 -10.98 3.48 -8.25
C ALA A 188 -9.89 2.40 -8.27
N THR A 189 -10.13 1.25 -7.62
CA THR A 189 -9.13 0.15 -7.54
C THR A 189 -9.77 -1.20 -7.83
N ALA A 190 -8.97 -2.18 -8.28
CA ALA A 190 -9.43 -3.56 -8.48
C ALA A 190 -9.99 -4.23 -7.19
N SER A 191 -9.75 -3.63 -6.02
CA SER A 191 -10.28 -4.09 -4.72
C SER A 191 -11.65 -3.49 -4.36
N ASN A 192 -12.23 -2.57 -5.15
CA ASN A 192 -13.44 -1.81 -4.78
C ASN A 192 -14.60 -2.71 -4.31
N LYS A 193 -14.94 -3.78 -5.06
CA LYS A 193 -16.01 -4.71 -4.67
C LYS A 193 -15.77 -5.39 -3.31
N GLN A 194 -14.51 -5.62 -2.93
CA GLN A 194 -14.17 -6.30 -1.68
C GLN A 194 -14.35 -5.40 -0.44
N ILE A 195 -14.28 -4.08 -0.61
CA ILE A 195 -14.16 -3.13 0.52
C ILE A 195 -15.50 -2.55 0.93
N ARG A 196 -16.52 -2.68 0.08
CA ARG A 196 -17.91 -2.29 0.37
C ARG A 196 -18.65 -3.27 1.27
N HIS A 197 -17.97 -4.31 1.73
CA HIS A 197 -18.48 -5.26 2.71
C HIS A 197 -17.70 -5.11 4.01
N LYS A 198 -18.30 -5.54 5.12
CA LYS A 198 -17.61 -5.62 6.42
C LYS A 198 -16.27 -6.34 6.27
N ILE A 199 -15.29 -5.95 7.08
CA ILE A 199 -13.98 -6.60 7.14
C ILE A 199 -14.18 -8.10 7.30
N PHE A 200 -13.82 -8.87 6.27
CA PHE A 200 -14.07 -10.30 6.20
C PHE A 200 -12.80 -11.10 6.39
N LYS A 201 -12.92 -12.19 7.15
CA LYS A 201 -11.81 -13.10 7.49
C LYS A 201 -11.56 -14.12 6.37
N GLY A 202 -10.38 -14.75 6.40
CA GLY A 202 -10.08 -15.90 5.56
C GLY A 202 -9.75 -15.58 4.11
N SER A 203 -9.66 -14.31 3.72
CA SER A 203 -9.26 -13.92 2.35
C SER A 203 -7.87 -14.47 1.99
N SER A 204 -6.97 -14.61 2.96
CA SER A 204 -5.63 -15.18 2.80
C SER A 204 -5.62 -16.71 2.66
N GLN A 205 -6.74 -17.40 2.89
CA GLN A 205 -6.84 -18.86 2.73
C GLN A 205 -7.38 -19.26 1.35
N LYS A 206 -7.93 -18.32 0.56
CA LYS A 206 -8.61 -18.62 -0.72
C LYS A 206 -7.73 -19.30 -1.76
N TRP A 207 -6.42 -19.09 -1.72
CA TRP A 207 -5.49 -19.74 -2.64
C TRP A 207 -5.37 -21.25 -2.37
N LYS A 208 -5.65 -21.72 -1.14
CA LYS A 208 -5.58 -23.14 -0.78
C LYS A 208 -6.54 -24.01 -1.57
N ASN A 209 -7.68 -23.45 -2.00
CA ASN A 209 -8.63 -24.11 -2.88
C ASN A 209 -8.03 -24.46 -4.26
N TYR A 210 -6.92 -23.83 -4.62
CA TYR A 210 -6.22 -24.03 -5.89
C TYR A 210 -4.90 -24.78 -5.74
N LYS A 211 -4.53 -25.24 -4.52
CA LYS A 211 -3.31 -26.04 -4.28
C LYS A 211 -3.11 -27.18 -5.29
N PRO A 212 -4.14 -27.98 -5.64
CA PRO A 212 -3.98 -29.05 -6.62
C PRO A 212 -3.53 -28.61 -8.02
N PHE A 213 -3.77 -27.34 -8.39
CA PHE A 213 -3.46 -26.79 -9.72
C PHE A 213 -2.17 -25.95 -9.73
N LEU A 214 -1.54 -25.75 -8.57
CA LEU A 214 -0.37 -24.88 -8.42
C LEU A 214 0.95 -25.64 -8.47
N HIS A 215 0.92 -26.97 -8.56
CA HIS A 215 2.12 -27.82 -8.60
C HIS A 215 3.15 -27.47 -7.52
N GLY A 216 2.69 -27.09 -6.33
CA GLY A 216 3.54 -26.71 -5.20
C GLY A 216 4.18 -25.32 -5.26
N ALA A 217 3.90 -24.50 -6.29
CA ALA A 217 4.56 -23.20 -6.50
C ALA A 217 4.47 -22.24 -5.28
N LEU A 218 3.40 -22.33 -4.49
CA LEU A 218 3.16 -21.46 -3.33
C LEU A 218 3.39 -22.14 -1.97
N ASP A 219 3.76 -23.42 -1.93
CA ASP A 219 3.82 -24.16 -0.67
C ASP A 219 4.95 -23.66 0.25
N GLY A 220 6.08 -23.23 -0.33
CA GLY A 220 7.18 -22.60 0.41
C GLY A 220 6.86 -21.20 0.97
N LEU A 221 5.72 -20.62 0.59
CA LEU A 221 5.26 -19.29 0.99
C LEU A 221 4.12 -19.32 2.04
N ASP A 222 3.56 -20.50 2.33
CA ASP A 222 2.51 -20.71 3.36
C ASP A 222 3.11 -20.80 4.78
N ALA A 223 4.41 -21.10 4.89
CA ALA A 223 5.07 -21.55 6.13
C ALA A 223 5.78 -20.44 6.95
N LYS A 224 5.43 -19.17 6.76
CA LYS A 224 5.96 -18.05 7.56
C LYS A 224 4.85 -17.22 8.18
#